data_AF-A0ABD1KFH9-F1
#
_entry.id   AF-A0ABD1KFH9-F1
#
_cell.length_a   1.000
_cell.length_b   1.000
_cell.length_c   1.000
_cell.angle_alpha   90.00
_cell.angle_beta   90.00
_cell.angle_gamma   90.00
#
_symmetry.space_group_name_H-M   'P 1'
#
loop_
_entity.id
_entity.type
_entity.pdbx_description
1 polymer ?
#
loop_
_entity_poly.entity_id
_entity_poly.type
_entity_poly.pdbx_seq_one_letter_code
_entity_poly.pdbx_strand_id
1 'polypeptide(L)'
;MAISSPLLQLLVLVASTACGVHTNLSTFLCDWDARNDMNQAKSLRTSMKDCSDLSRLPSRIRLPVTKIQKADWESRPFQDRMAEILQSLRNLVQDVKDARKLVQAGCSSSLLERLEHNANSYQVILTHRTITVVIQQLYPTEVTSPPLTQKEPYEETDDLDKVLRYFDKLLSGRLEWLITELNLSCS
;
A
#
# COMPACT_ATOMS: atom_id res chain seq x y z
N MET A 1 47.05 11.59 -4.44
CA MET A 1 46.39 12.36 -5.52
C MET A 1 44.93 11.95 -5.54
N ALA A 2 44.03 12.83 -5.10
CA ALA A 2 42.59 12.56 -5.13
C ALA A 2 42.08 12.80 -6.55
N ILE A 3 41.61 11.74 -7.22
CA ILE A 3 41.01 11.86 -8.55
C ILE A 3 39.57 12.32 -8.35
N SER A 4 39.36 13.64 -8.26
CA SER A 4 38.02 14.25 -8.24
C SER A 4 37.46 14.32 -9.66
N SER A 5 37.11 13.16 -10.21
CA SER A 5 36.39 13.11 -11.49
C SER A 5 34.88 13.25 -11.23
N PRO A 6 34.19 14.24 -11.82
CA PRO A 6 32.75 14.42 -11.65
C PRO A 6 31.95 13.22 -12.19
N LEU A 7 32.51 12.47 -13.15
CA LEU A 7 31.92 11.23 -13.65
C LEU A 7 31.97 10.10 -12.61
N LEU A 8 33.04 9.99 -11.83
CA LEU A 8 33.14 9.03 -10.72
C LEU A 8 32.18 9.39 -9.59
N GLN A 9 32.02 10.69 -9.29
CA GLN A 9 31.01 11.15 -8.32
C GLN A 9 29.58 10.85 -8.80
N LEU A 10 29.30 11.05 -10.10
CA LEU A 10 28.01 10.69 -10.69
C LEU A 10 27.76 9.17 -10.62
N LEU A 11 28.75 8.35 -10.95
CA LEU A 11 28.65 6.89 -10.89
C LEU A 11 28.46 6.38 -9.46
N VAL A 12 29.11 7.00 -8.47
CA VAL A 12 28.92 6.68 -7.04
C VAL A 12 27.53 7.11 -6.55
N LEU A 13 27.00 8.25 -6.99
CA LEU A 13 25.62 8.67 -6.68
C LEU A 13 24.58 7.74 -7.35
N VAL A 14 24.80 7.35 -8.61
CA VAL A 14 23.89 6.45 -9.33
C VAL A 14 23.94 5.03 -8.75
N ALA A 15 25.13 4.54 -8.39
CA ALA A 15 25.28 3.25 -7.74
C ALA A 15 24.70 3.24 -6.33
N SER A 16 24.86 4.31 -5.54
CA SER A 16 24.31 4.39 -4.18
C SER A 16 22.80 4.57 -4.15
N THR A 17 22.21 5.32 -5.09
CA THR A 17 20.75 5.41 -5.25
C THR A 17 20.16 4.11 -5.77
N ALA A 18 20.81 3.44 -6.73
CA ALA A 18 20.40 2.11 -7.19
C ALA A 18 20.48 1.07 -6.06
N CYS A 19 21.55 1.09 -5.26
CA CYS A 19 21.74 0.16 -4.14
C CYS A 19 20.73 0.43 -3.02
N GLY A 20 20.50 1.69 -2.63
CA GLY A 20 19.53 2.06 -1.59
C GLY A 20 18.06 1.79 -1.96
N VAL A 21 17.72 1.92 -3.25
CA VAL A 21 16.40 1.52 -3.76
C VAL A 21 16.27 0.00 -3.80
N HIS A 22 17.33 -0.71 -4.17
CA HIS A 22 17.37 -2.18 -4.10
C HIS A 22 17.26 -2.71 -2.67
N THR A 23 17.90 -2.08 -1.67
CA THR A 23 17.80 -2.50 -0.27
C THR A 23 16.38 -2.32 0.26
N ASN A 24 15.75 -1.16 0.03
CA ASN A 24 14.39 -0.91 0.53
C ASN A 24 13.33 -1.83 -0.10
N LEU A 25 13.50 -2.17 -1.37
CA LEU A 25 12.57 -3.06 -2.07
C LEU A 25 12.77 -4.53 -1.71
N SER A 26 14.03 -4.96 -1.57
CA SER A 26 14.37 -6.31 -1.10
C SER A 26 13.86 -6.51 0.32
N THR A 27 14.10 -5.54 1.22
CA THR A 27 13.52 -5.53 2.55
C THR A 27 11.99 -5.59 2.49
N PHE A 28 11.33 -4.80 1.64
CA PHE A 28 9.88 -4.89 1.51
C PHE A 28 9.40 -6.27 1.04
N LEU A 29 10.04 -6.92 0.07
CA LEU A 29 9.58 -8.22 -0.46
C LEU A 29 9.94 -9.39 0.46
N CYS A 30 11.15 -9.39 1.01
CA CYS A 30 11.72 -10.53 1.71
C CYS A 30 11.52 -10.48 3.24
N ASP A 31 11.33 -9.31 3.82
CA ASP A 31 11.27 -9.13 5.27
C ASP A 31 9.82 -8.87 5.73
N TRP A 32 9.21 -9.91 6.30
CA TRP A 32 7.87 -9.82 6.86
C TRP A 32 7.81 -8.87 8.07
N ASP A 33 8.82 -8.87 8.93
CA ASP A 33 8.86 -8.00 10.11
C ASP A 33 8.90 -6.53 9.67
N ALA A 34 9.72 -6.20 8.66
CA ALA A 34 9.77 -4.84 8.11
C ALA A 34 8.43 -4.39 7.50
N ARG A 35 7.70 -5.28 6.80
CA ARG A 35 6.35 -4.97 6.31
C ARG A 35 5.35 -4.81 7.44
N ASN A 36 5.40 -5.68 8.44
CA ASN A 36 4.56 -5.62 9.62
C ASN A 36 4.79 -4.32 10.41
N ASP A 37 6.03 -3.87 10.55
CA ASP A 37 6.39 -2.59 11.17
C ASP A 37 5.92 -1.39 10.33
N MET A 38 5.97 -1.51 9.00
CA MET A 38 5.42 -0.49 8.11
C MET A 38 3.88 -0.41 8.17
N ASN A 39 3.18 -1.47 8.56
CA ASN A 39 1.74 -1.43 8.77
C ASN A 39 1.40 -0.69 10.07
N GLN A 40 1.09 0.61 9.94
CA GLN A 40 0.83 1.47 11.09
C GLN A 40 -0.61 1.35 11.62
N ALA A 41 -1.47 0.48 11.08
CA ALA A 41 -2.88 0.42 11.44
C ALA A 41 -3.11 0.23 12.94
N LYS A 42 -2.34 -0.65 13.59
CA LYS A 42 -2.41 -0.87 15.05
C LYS A 42 -2.01 0.37 15.84
N SER A 43 -0.94 1.05 15.44
CA SER A 43 -0.48 2.31 16.06
C SER A 43 -1.52 3.42 15.91
N LEU A 44 -2.09 3.57 14.70
CA LEU A 44 -3.14 4.55 14.41
C LEU A 44 -4.40 4.29 15.24
N ARG A 45 -4.82 3.04 15.41
CA ARG A 45 -5.97 2.68 16.27
C ARG A 45 -5.73 3.04 17.73
N THR A 46 -4.50 2.94 18.21
CA THR A 46 -4.13 3.40 19.56
C THR A 46 -4.23 4.91 19.65
N SER A 47 -3.57 5.65 18.74
CA SER A 47 -3.61 7.11 18.71
C SER A 47 -5.03 7.68 18.54
N MET A 48 -5.91 6.97 17.84
CA MET A 48 -7.31 7.35 17.68
C MET A 48 -8.04 7.51 19.01
N LYS A 49 -7.71 6.69 20.03
CA LYS A 49 -8.32 6.78 21.36
C LYS A 49 -7.96 8.07 22.09
N ASP A 50 -6.84 8.67 21.73
CA ASP A 50 -6.35 9.92 22.31
C ASP A 50 -6.96 11.15 21.60
N CYS A 51 -7.54 10.97 20.40
CA CYS A 51 -8.22 12.02 19.66
C CYS A 51 -9.73 12.04 20.00
N SER A 52 -10.10 12.79 21.05
CA SER A 52 -11.49 12.96 21.50
C SER A 52 -12.45 13.52 20.43
N ASP A 53 -11.90 14.23 19.44
CA ASP A 53 -12.69 14.98 18.45
C ASP A 53 -12.98 14.16 17.18
N LEU A 54 -12.58 12.89 17.13
CA LEU A 54 -12.74 12.03 15.96
C LEU A 54 -13.63 10.80 16.21
N SER A 55 -14.80 11.01 16.81
CA SER A 55 -15.78 9.93 16.97
C SER A 55 -16.32 9.42 15.64
N ARG A 56 -16.35 10.28 14.61
CA ARG A 56 -16.74 9.98 13.23
C ARG A 56 -15.97 10.86 12.26
N LEU A 57 -15.71 10.34 11.07
CA LEU A 57 -15.12 11.09 9.97
C LEU A 57 -16.12 12.11 9.43
N PRO A 58 -15.65 13.31 9.02
CA PRO A 58 -16.52 14.37 8.48
C PRO A 58 -17.07 14.03 7.08
N SER A 59 -16.46 13.08 6.38
CA SER A 59 -16.96 12.50 5.14
C SER A 59 -16.86 10.98 5.20
N ARG A 60 -17.71 10.30 4.42
CA ARG A 60 -17.71 8.85 4.35
C ARG A 60 -16.60 8.35 3.43
N ILE A 61 -15.96 7.26 3.84
CA ILE A 61 -14.94 6.53 3.09
C ILE A 61 -15.58 5.30 2.47
N ARG A 62 -15.23 5.01 1.21
CA ARG A 62 -15.67 3.82 0.49
C ARG A 62 -14.69 2.66 0.73
N LEU A 63 -15.20 1.58 1.29
CA LEU A 63 -14.46 0.36 1.53
C LEU A 63 -15.04 -0.77 0.67
N PRO A 64 -14.21 -1.55 -0.05
CA PRO A 64 -14.65 -2.81 -0.63
C PRO A 64 -15.27 -3.74 0.43
N VAL A 65 -16.40 -4.36 0.09
CA VAL A 65 -17.06 -5.32 0.98
C VAL A 65 -16.18 -6.58 1.05
N THR A 66 -15.56 -6.79 2.21
CA THR A 66 -14.65 -7.90 2.46
C THR A 66 -15.41 -9.22 2.69
N LYS A 67 -16.00 -9.78 1.63
CA LYS A 67 -16.64 -11.12 1.64
C LYS A 67 -16.10 -12.05 0.55
N ILE A 68 -14.86 -11.86 0.12
CA ILE A 68 -14.27 -12.77 -0.86
C ILE A 68 -13.51 -13.83 -0.07
N GLN A 69 -13.91 -15.09 -0.26
CA GLN A 69 -13.17 -16.22 0.29
C GLN A 69 -11.78 -16.24 -0.33
N LYS A 70 -10.75 -16.52 0.48
CA LYS A 70 -9.35 -16.53 0.03
C LYS A 70 -9.16 -17.32 -1.27
N ALA A 71 -9.79 -18.50 -1.37
CA ALA A 71 -9.72 -19.36 -2.55
C ALA A 71 -10.26 -18.68 -3.83
N ASP A 72 -11.42 -18.02 -3.75
CA ASP A 72 -12.03 -17.31 -4.88
C ASP A 72 -11.20 -16.08 -5.30
N TRP A 73 -10.47 -15.50 -4.35
CA TRP A 73 -9.56 -14.40 -4.63
C TRP A 73 -8.30 -14.90 -5.33
N GLU A 74 -7.62 -15.91 -4.76
CA GLU A 74 -6.38 -16.48 -5.29
C GLU A 74 -6.54 -17.17 -6.65
N SER A 75 -7.74 -17.60 -7.02
CA SER A 75 -8.00 -18.13 -8.36
C SER A 75 -7.99 -17.07 -9.48
N ARG A 76 -7.99 -15.77 -9.13
CA ARG A 76 -7.94 -14.68 -10.12
C ARG A 76 -6.51 -14.47 -10.63
N PRO A 77 -6.34 -13.97 -11.87
CA PRO A 77 -5.04 -13.56 -12.39
C PRO A 77 -4.28 -12.65 -11.41
N PHE A 78 -2.96 -12.83 -11.32
CA PHE A 78 -2.12 -12.04 -10.42
C PHE A 78 -2.28 -10.53 -10.66
N GLN A 79 -2.37 -10.12 -11.93
CA GLN A 79 -2.52 -8.73 -12.33
C GLN A 79 -3.84 -8.12 -11.84
N ASP A 80 -4.93 -8.90 -11.84
CA ASP A 80 -6.25 -8.45 -11.36
C ASP A 80 -6.21 -8.23 -9.85
N ARG A 81 -5.62 -9.17 -9.10
CA ARG A 81 -5.43 -9.06 -7.65
C ARG A 81 -4.55 -7.87 -7.27
N MET A 82 -3.48 -7.64 -8.02
CA MET A 82 -2.60 -6.49 -7.85
C MET A 82 -3.34 -5.17 -8.12
N ALA A 83 -4.11 -5.10 -9.22
CA ALA A 83 -4.90 -3.94 -9.58
C ALA A 83 -5.97 -3.63 -8.51
N GLU A 84 -6.60 -4.65 -7.94
CA GLU A 84 -7.59 -4.52 -6.87
C GLU A 84 -6.99 -3.92 -5.59
N ILE A 85 -5.80 -4.38 -5.17
CA ILE A 85 -5.07 -3.81 -4.02
C ILE A 85 -4.68 -2.35 -4.28
N LEU A 86 -4.09 -2.07 -5.44
CA LEU A 86 -3.70 -0.71 -5.83
C LEU A 86 -4.90 0.24 -5.88
N GLN A 87 -6.03 -0.21 -6.43
CA GLN A 87 -7.25 0.58 -6.49
C GLN A 87 -7.82 0.84 -5.08
N SER A 88 -7.77 -0.17 -4.20
CA SER A 88 -8.19 -0.02 -2.80
C SER A 88 -7.36 1.01 -2.05
N LEU A 89 -6.03 0.96 -2.20
CA LEU A 89 -5.13 1.95 -1.59
C LEU A 89 -5.36 3.35 -2.16
N ARG A 90 -5.55 3.47 -3.48
CA ARG A 90 -5.82 4.75 -4.15
C ARG A 90 -7.11 5.38 -3.65
N ASN A 91 -8.19 4.60 -3.57
CA ASN A 91 -9.47 5.06 -3.05
C ASN A 91 -9.34 5.50 -1.59
N LEU A 92 -8.65 4.71 -0.75
CA LEU A 92 -8.43 5.05 0.65
C LEU A 92 -7.66 6.37 0.80
N VAL A 93 -6.55 6.54 0.08
CA VAL A 93 -5.76 7.78 0.10
C VAL A 93 -6.62 8.98 -0.30
N GLN A 94 -7.39 8.85 -1.38
CA GLN A 94 -8.23 9.94 -1.86
C GLN A 94 -9.33 10.29 -0.85
N ASP A 95 -10.08 9.30 -0.36
CA ASP A 95 -11.20 9.50 0.55
C ASP A 95 -10.69 10.04 1.92
N VAL A 96 -9.55 9.55 2.44
CA VAL A 96 -8.91 10.07 3.68
C VAL A 96 -8.42 11.51 3.49
N LYS A 97 -7.80 11.80 2.35
CA LYS A 97 -7.35 13.16 2.02
C LYS A 97 -8.51 14.14 1.96
N ASP A 98 -9.65 13.73 1.40
CA ASP A 98 -10.84 14.56 1.35
C ASP A 98 -11.48 14.73 2.73
N ALA A 99 -11.53 13.68 3.56
CA ALA A 99 -11.95 13.79 4.95
C ALA A 99 -11.05 14.75 5.74
N ARG A 100 -9.73 14.66 5.57
CA ARG A 100 -8.74 15.51 6.26
C ARG A 100 -8.95 16.99 5.99
N LYS A 101 -9.32 17.39 4.77
CA LYS A 101 -9.61 18.79 4.42
C LYS A 101 -10.76 19.40 5.23
N LEU A 102 -11.63 18.57 5.80
CA LEU A 102 -12.82 18.97 6.55
C LEU A 102 -12.58 18.98 8.07
N VAL A 103 -11.44 18.48 8.53
CA VAL A 103 -11.06 18.45 9.96
C VAL A 103 -10.19 19.66 10.28
N GLN A 104 -10.37 20.24 11.46
CA GLN A 104 -9.49 21.29 11.97
C GLN A 104 -8.08 20.74 12.26
N ALA A 105 -7.08 21.61 12.20
CA ALA A 105 -5.72 21.24 12.61
C ALA A 105 -5.71 20.73 14.06
N GLY A 106 -5.04 19.60 14.31
CA GLY A 106 -5.04 18.96 15.62
C GLY A 106 -4.79 17.45 15.53
N CYS A 107 -5.13 16.73 16.61
CA CYS A 107 -4.94 15.28 16.75
C CYS A 107 -5.56 14.53 15.56
N SER A 108 -6.83 14.81 15.30
CA SER A 108 -7.64 14.25 14.22
C SER A 108 -7.01 14.43 12.84
N SER A 109 -6.55 15.64 12.50
CA SER A 109 -5.88 15.91 11.23
C SER A 109 -4.55 15.16 11.10
N SER A 110 -3.75 15.13 12.17
CA SER A 110 -2.47 14.40 12.18
C SER A 110 -2.66 12.89 12.03
N LEU A 111 -3.70 12.34 12.66
CA LEU A 111 -4.05 10.93 12.53
C LEU A 111 -4.42 10.56 11.09
N LEU A 112 -5.26 11.38 10.44
CA LEU A 112 -5.66 11.18 9.05
C LEU A 112 -4.48 11.36 8.08
N GLU A 113 -3.59 12.31 8.36
CA GLU A 113 -2.36 12.50 7.58
C GLU A 113 -1.44 11.28 7.65
N ARG A 114 -1.26 10.69 8.84
CA ARG A 114 -0.47 9.47 9.01
C ARG A 114 -1.08 8.28 8.26
N LEU A 115 -2.41 8.14 8.29
CA LEU A 115 -3.11 7.11 7.51
C LEU A 115 -2.93 7.32 6.00
N GLU A 116 -3.15 8.55 5.52
CA GLU A 116 -2.94 8.93 4.11
C GLU A 116 -1.51 8.61 3.67
N HIS A 117 -0.52 9.03 4.46
CA HIS A 117 0.88 8.81 4.17
C HIS A 117 1.23 7.32 4.15
N ASN A 118 0.78 6.56 5.16
CA ASN A 118 1.09 5.13 5.23
C ASN A 118 0.49 4.36 4.03
N ALA A 119 -0.78 4.61 3.69
CA ALA A 119 -1.40 4.00 2.51
C ALA A 119 -0.75 4.44 1.20
N ASN A 120 -0.30 5.69 1.09
CA ASN A 120 0.42 6.19 -0.08
C ASN A 120 1.81 5.53 -0.22
N SER A 121 2.51 5.26 0.89
CA SER A 121 3.81 4.56 0.87
C SER A 121 3.70 3.19 0.23
N TYR A 122 2.65 2.41 0.55
CA TYR A 122 2.39 1.14 -0.13
C TYR A 122 2.15 1.31 -1.64
N GLN A 123 1.42 2.34 -2.07
CA GLN A 123 1.21 2.59 -3.50
C GLN A 123 2.53 2.90 -4.22
N VAL A 124 3.38 3.73 -3.63
CA VAL A 124 4.70 4.08 -4.21
C VAL A 124 5.58 2.83 -4.36
N ILE A 125 5.58 1.96 -3.35
CA ILE A 125 6.34 0.71 -3.39
C ILE A 125 5.78 -0.23 -4.46
N LEU A 126 4.47 -0.51 -4.43
CA LEU A 126 3.82 -1.46 -5.34
C LEU A 126 3.81 -1.01 -6.81
N THR A 127 3.97 0.29 -7.07
CA THR A 127 4.10 0.83 -8.44
C THR A 127 5.56 1.09 -8.84
N HIS A 128 6.52 0.78 -7.95
CA HIS A 128 7.93 0.95 -8.23
C HIS A 128 8.35 0.10 -9.44
N ARG A 129 9.14 0.70 -10.35
CA ARG A 129 9.53 0.08 -11.62
C ARG A 129 10.10 -1.33 -11.45
N THR A 130 10.93 -1.55 -10.45
CA THR A 130 11.54 -2.86 -10.19
C THR A 130 10.49 -3.92 -9.82
N ILE A 131 9.49 -3.60 -8.98
CA ILE A 131 8.38 -4.53 -8.69
C ILE A 131 7.60 -4.81 -9.97
N THR A 132 7.27 -3.76 -10.74
CA THR A 132 6.53 -3.92 -12.00
C THR A 132 7.27 -4.83 -12.99
N VAL A 133 8.60 -4.71 -13.10
CA VAL A 133 9.42 -5.59 -13.95
C VAL A 133 9.39 -7.04 -13.45
N VAL A 134 9.54 -7.27 -12.14
CA VAL A 134 9.45 -8.62 -11.55
C VAL A 134 8.08 -9.25 -11.84
N ILE A 135 7.01 -8.50 -11.65
CA ILE A 135 5.64 -8.95 -11.94
C ILE A 135 5.49 -9.31 -13.42
N GLN A 136 5.98 -8.47 -14.34
CA GLN A 136 5.90 -8.74 -15.78
C GLN A 136 6.69 -9.97 -16.21
N GLN A 137 7.81 -10.26 -15.54
CA GLN A 137 8.63 -11.45 -15.81
C GLN A 137 7.99 -12.74 -15.30
N LEU A 138 7.42 -12.71 -14.09
CA LEU A 138 6.80 -13.88 -13.46
C LEU A 138 5.39 -14.15 -14.00
N TYR A 139 4.65 -13.09 -14.33
CA TYR A 139 3.27 -13.13 -14.77
C TYR A 139 3.12 -12.34 -16.09
N PRO A 140 3.61 -12.87 -17.22
CA PRO A 140 3.43 -12.24 -18.52
C PRO A 140 1.93 -12.17 -18.84
N THR A 141 1.44 -10.97 -19.15
CA THR A 141 0.03 -10.77 -19.47
C THR A 141 -0.27 -11.42 -20.82
N GLU A 142 -1.03 -12.51 -20.84
CA GLU A 142 -1.70 -12.92 -22.09
C GLU A 142 -2.76 -11.86 -22.42
N VAL A 143 -2.73 -11.35 -23.65
CA VAL A 143 -3.48 -10.18 -24.15
C VAL A 143 -5.02 -10.38 -24.12
N THR A 144 -5.51 -11.45 -23.54
CA THR A 144 -6.92 -11.90 -23.61
C THR A 144 -7.61 -11.89 -22.25
N SER A 145 -7.28 -10.94 -21.37
CA SER A 145 -8.08 -10.73 -20.14
C SER A 145 -9.12 -9.64 -20.40
N PRO A 146 -10.43 -9.92 -20.28
CA PRO A 146 -11.47 -8.90 -20.36
C PRO A 146 -11.20 -7.79 -19.33
N PRO A 147 -11.56 -6.53 -19.62
CA PRO A 147 -11.44 -5.46 -18.63
C PRO A 147 -12.28 -5.81 -17.39
N LEU A 148 -11.71 -5.55 -16.20
CA LEU A 148 -12.34 -5.68 -14.89
C LEU A 148 -13.78 -5.13 -14.93
N THR A 149 -14.75 -6.01 -15.14
CA THR A 149 -16.18 -5.66 -15.23
C THR A 149 -16.91 -6.01 -13.93
N GLN A 150 -16.26 -6.73 -13.02
CA GLN A 150 -16.82 -7.02 -11.72
C GLN A 150 -16.49 -5.88 -10.75
N LYS A 151 -17.35 -4.86 -10.75
CA LYS A 151 -17.31 -3.81 -9.74
C LYS A 151 -17.53 -4.45 -8.38
N GLU A 152 -16.47 -4.57 -7.57
CA GLU A 152 -16.63 -5.07 -6.20
C GLU A 152 -17.64 -4.19 -5.47
N PRO A 153 -18.61 -4.80 -4.76
CA PRO A 153 -19.53 -4.04 -3.94
C PRO A 153 -18.73 -3.23 -2.91
N TYR A 154 -19.12 -1.98 -2.73
CA TYR A 154 -18.52 -1.08 -1.75
C TYR A 154 -19.53 -0.77 -0.66
N GLU A 155 -19.02 -0.52 0.54
CA GLU A 155 -19.76 0.07 1.64
C GLU A 155 -19.17 1.44 1.96
N GLU A 156 -20.02 2.37 2.38
CA GLU A 156 -19.60 3.68 2.88
C GLU A 156 -19.59 3.67 4.40
N THR A 157 -18.57 4.26 5.01
CA THR A 157 -18.47 4.36 6.47
C THR A 157 -17.84 5.68 6.89
N ASP A 158 -18.34 6.26 7.97
CA ASP A 158 -17.70 7.36 8.70
C ASP A 158 -16.94 6.89 9.95
N ASP A 159 -17.00 5.58 10.25
CA ASP A 159 -16.25 4.96 11.35
C ASP A 159 -14.77 4.77 10.97
N LEU A 160 -13.87 5.60 11.54
CA LEU A 160 -12.43 5.48 11.31
C LEU A 160 -11.88 4.14 11.82
N ASP A 161 -12.41 3.62 12.93
CA ASP A 161 -11.94 2.36 13.48
C ASP A 161 -12.15 1.23 12.46
N LYS A 162 -13.33 1.21 11.83
CA LYS A 162 -13.65 0.28 10.74
C LYS A 162 -12.71 0.44 9.55
N VAL A 163 -12.41 1.67 9.14
CA VAL A 163 -11.44 1.99 8.08
C VAL A 163 -10.06 1.43 8.41
N LEU A 164 -9.58 1.61 9.65
CA LEU A 164 -8.29 1.10 10.09
C LEU A 164 -8.25 -0.43 10.15
N ARG A 165 -9.35 -1.12 10.52
CA ARG A 165 -9.42 -2.59 10.42
C ARG A 165 -9.37 -3.07 8.97
N TYR A 166 -10.06 -2.36 8.08
CA TYR A 166 -10.02 -2.67 6.66
C TYR A 166 -8.59 -2.56 6.12
N PHE A 167 -7.94 -1.43 6.42
CA PHE A 167 -6.56 -1.19 6.00
C PHE A 167 -5.61 -2.26 6.53
N ASP A 168 -5.70 -2.60 7.82
CA ASP A 168 -4.92 -3.67 8.43
C ASP A 168 -5.11 -5.02 7.73
N LYS A 169 -6.36 -5.40 7.42
CA LYS A 169 -6.68 -6.64 6.71
C LYS A 169 -6.24 -6.65 5.25
N LEU A 170 -6.29 -5.50 4.58
CA LEU A 170 -5.79 -5.37 3.21
C LEU A 170 -4.28 -5.69 3.18
N LEU A 171 -3.53 -5.13 4.14
CA LEU A 171 -2.08 -5.30 4.24
C LEU A 171 -1.71 -6.70 4.74
N SER A 172 -2.15 -7.08 5.94
CA SER A 172 -1.82 -8.38 6.56
C SER A 172 -2.45 -9.60 5.88
N GLY A 173 -3.43 -9.38 4.99
CA GLY A 173 -4.13 -10.42 4.24
C GLY A 173 -3.74 -10.43 2.77
N ARG A 174 -4.52 -9.72 1.94
CA ARG A 174 -4.41 -9.77 0.48
C ARG A 174 -3.01 -9.42 -0.02
N LEU A 175 -2.39 -8.38 0.55
CA LEU A 175 -1.04 -7.98 0.17
C LEU A 175 -0.01 -9.04 0.56
N GLU A 176 -0.05 -9.59 1.77
CA GLU A 176 0.88 -10.67 2.17
C GLU A 176 0.72 -11.93 1.31
N TRP A 177 -0.50 -12.30 0.92
CA TRP A 177 -0.71 -13.41 -0.01
C TRP A 177 -0.05 -13.14 -1.37
N LEU A 178 -0.23 -11.92 -1.90
CA LEU A 178 0.38 -11.52 -3.16
C LEU A 178 1.91 -11.47 -3.08
N ILE A 179 2.48 -10.96 -1.99
CA ILE A 179 3.94 -10.89 -1.80
C ILE A 179 4.53 -12.29 -1.65
N THR A 180 3.83 -13.23 -1.02
CA THR A 180 4.29 -14.63 -0.90
C THR A 180 4.50 -15.27 -2.28
N GLU A 181 3.67 -14.92 -3.26
CA GLU A 181 3.81 -15.34 -4.66
C GLU A 181 4.94 -14.64 -5.42
N LEU A 182 5.38 -13.48 -4.94
CA LEU A 182 6.55 -12.74 -5.46
C LEU A 182 7.86 -13.16 -4.81
N ASN A 183 7.80 -13.85 -3.66
CA ASN A 183 8.94 -14.21 -2.80
C ASN A 183 9.89 -15.27 -3.41
N LEU A 184 9.86 -15.47 -4.72
CA LEU A 184 10.65 -16.46 -5.45
C LEU A 184 12.16 -16.14 -5.50
N SER A 185 12.55 -14.94 -5.08
CA SER A 185 13.93 -14.42 -5.17
C SER A 185 14.60 -14.13 -3.82
N CYS A 186 13.96 -14.46 -2.69
CA CYS A 186 14.54 -14.19 -1.38
C CYS A 186 15.32 -15.42 -0.91
N SER A 187 16.62 -15.37 -1.18
CA SER A 187 17.63 -16.38 -0.84
C SER A 187 18.80 -15.73 -0.10
#